data_AF-A0A553W9L4-F1
#
_entry.id   AF-A0A553W9L4-F1
#
_cell.length_a   1.000
_cell.length_b   1.000
_cell.length_c   1.000
_cell.angle_alpha   90.00
_cell.angle_beta   90.00
_cell.angle_gamma   90.00
#
_symmetry.space_group_name_H-M   'P 1'
#
loop_
_entity.id
_entity.type
_entity.pdbx_description
1 polymer ?
#
loop_
_entity_poly.entity_id
_entity_poly.type
_entity_poly.pdbx_seq_one_letter_code
_entity_poly.pdbx_strand_id
1 'polypeptide(L)' 'MTFTEHAARLGGHCAWILGWRPADFWNATPRELSGILDVATSTCTAPPVSAELQKLMELFPDG' A
#
# COMPACT_ATOMS: atom_id res chain seq x y z
N MET A 1 3.57 -17.92 2.42
CA MET A 1 4.26 -17.04 1.44
C MET A 1 5.74 -17.01 1.75
N THR A 2 6.58 -17.02 0.73
CA THR A 2 8.05 -17.03 0.85
C THR A 2 8.61 -15.60 0.89
N PHE A 3 9.86 -15.46 1.35
CA PHE A 3 10.56 -14.16 1.30
C PHE A 3 10.54 -13.55 -0.11
N THR A 4 10.79 -14.37 -1.14
CA THR A 4 10.83 -13.93 -2.54
C THR A 4 9.49 -13.36 -3.00
N GLU A 5 8.38 -13.99 -2.62
CA GLU A 5 7.03 -13.50 -2.93
C GLU A 5 6.75 -12.15 -2.26
N HIS A 6 7.14 -12.00 -1.00
CA HIS A 6 7.00 -10.74 -0.27
C HIS A 6 7.87 -9.63 -0.87
N ALA A 7 9.14 -9.93 -1.18
CA ALA A 7 10.06 -8.98 -1.78
C ALA A 7 9.58 -8.53 -3.17
N ALA A 8 9.10 -9.45 -4.00
CA ALA A 8 8.53 -9.13 -5.31
C ALA A 8 7.30 -8.23 -5.19
N ARG A 9 6.38 -8.56 -4.27
CA ARG A 9 5.19 -7.75 -4.02
C ARG A 9 5.57 -6.35 -3.53
N LEU A 10 6.49 -6.24 -2.58
CA LEU A 10 6.89 -4.95 -2.03
C LEU A 10 7.67 -4.10 -3.03
N GLY A 11 8.60 -4.70 -3.79
CA GLY A 11 9.31 -4.04 -4.87
C GLY A 11 8.36 -3.50 -5.95
N GLY A 12 7.30 -4.25 -6.29
CA GLY A 12 6.25 -3.78 -7.19
C GLY A 12 5.49 -2.55 -6.67
N HIS A 13 5.15 -2.51 -5.38
CA HIS A 13 4.54 -1.31 -4.78
C HIS A 13 5.50 -0.11 -4.80
N CYS A 14 6.78 -0.32 -4.50
CA CYS A 14 7.78 0.75 -4.55
C CYS A 14 7.93 1.31 -5.97
N ALA A 15 7.92 0.45 -6.99
CA ALA A 15 7.96 0.89 -8.38
C ALA A 15 6.71 1.71 -8.76
N TRP A 16 5.52 1.26 -8.35
CA TRP A 16 4.26 1.91 -8.70
C TRP A 16 4.03 3.23 -7.96
N ILE A 17 4.30 3.26 -6.65
CA ILE A 17 3.98 4.40 -5.77
C ILE A 17 5.12 5.42 -5.77
N LEU A 18 6.37 4.95 -5.69
CA LEU A 18 7.55 5.80 -5.51
C LEU A 18 8.32 6.03 -6.82
N GLY A 19 7.97 5.32 -7.91
CA GLY A 19 8.70 5.37 -9.17
C GLY A 19 10.09 4.73 -9.11
N TRP A 20 10.35 3.90 -8.09
CA TRP A 20 11.67 3.29 -7.89
C TRP A 20 11.98 2.24 -8.96
N ARG A 21 13.23 2.20 -9.41
CA ARG A 21 13.73 1.08 -10.20
C ARG A 21 14.06 -0.08 -9.26
N PRO A 22 14.16 -1.33 -9.76
CA PRO A 22 14.49 -2.47 -8.92
C PRO A 22 15.79 -2.31 -8.10
N ALA A 23 16.79 -1.62 -8.65
CA ALA A 23 18.05 -1.35 -7.96
C ALA A 23 17.86 -0.44 -6.73
N ASP A 24 16.94 0.52 -6.81
CA ASP A 24 16.68 1.45 -5.71
C ASP A 24 16.01 0.69 -4.53
N PHE A 25 15.10 -0.25 -4.82
CA PHE A 25 14.51 -1.13 -3.81
C PHE A 25 15.54 -2.03 -3.11
N TRP A 26 16.44 -2.68 -3.86
CA TRP A 26 17.43 -3.59 -3.28
C TRP A 26 18.54 -2.87 -2.49
N ASN A 27 18.81 -1.60 -2.78
CA ASN A 27 19.78 -0.80 -2.04
C ASN A 27 19.17 -0.14 -0.79
N ALA A 28 17.85 0.00 -0.72
CA ALA A 28 17.19 0.59 0.44
C ALA A 28 17.23 -0.35 1.66
N THR A 29 17.48 0.21 2.84
CA THR A 29 17.42 -0.57 4.08
C THR A 29 15.96 -0.77 4.53
N PRO A 30 15.64 -1.86 5.24
CA PRO A 30 14.29 -2.06 5.78
C PRO A 30 13.79 -0.92 6.66
N ARG A 31 14.69 -0.24 7.40
CA ARG A 31 14.37 0.91 8.25
C ARG A 31 14.00 2.16 7.45
N GLU A 32 14.67 2.40 6.33
CA GLU A 32 14.31 3.51 5.43
C GLU A 32 12.97 3.24 4.77
N LEU A 33 12.76 2.00 4.31
CA LEU A 33 11.52 1.61 3.68
C LEU A 33 10.33 1.67 4.65
N SER A 34 10.50 1.23 5.91
CA SER A 34 9.45 1.36 6.93
C SER A 34 9.11 2.82 7.19
N GLY A 35 10.11 3.70 7.33
CA GLY A 35 9.86 5.14 7.54
C GLY A 35 9.07 5.80 6.41
N ILE A 36 9.32 5.42 5.16
CA ILE A 36 8.56 5.92 4.00
C ILE A 36 7.11 5.42 4.03
N LEU A 37 6.90 4.14 4.33
CA LEU A 37 5.57 3.53 4.37
C LEU A 37 4.75 3.98 5.58
N ASP A 38 5.40 4.26 6.71
CA ASP A 38 4.75 4.80 7.91
C ASP A 38 4.10 6.15 7.60
N VAL A 39 4.77 7.02 6.82
CA VAL A 39 4.16 8.29 6.38
C VAL A 39 2.92 8.02 5.53
N ALA A 40 3.00 7.10 4.56
CA ALA A 40 1.87 6.77 3.68
C ALA A 40 0.66 6.19 4.43
N THR A 41 0.90 5.47 5.52
CA THR A 41 -0.17 4.88 6.35
C THR A 41 -0.68 5.84 7.43
N SER A 42 0.14 6.76 7.92
CA SER A 42 -0.22 7.71 8.98
C SER A 42 -1.34 8.70 8.58
N THR A 43 -1.50 8.95 7.28
CA THR A 43 -2.57 9.82 6.75
C THR A 43 -3.80 9.03 6.32
N CYS A 44 -3.76 7.70 6.36
CA CYS A 44 -4.84 6.86 5.89
C CYS A 44 -5.80 6.56 7.06
N THR A 45 -6.98 7.19 7.05
CA THR A 45 -8.08 6.73 7.91
C THR A 45 -8.38 5.28 7.55
N ALA A 46 -8.63 4.42 8.55
CA ALA A 46 -8.87 3.01 8.32
C ALA A 46 -9.90 2.82 7.18
N PRO A 47 -9.66 1.90 6.23
CA PRO A 47 -10.58 1.67 5.14
C PRO A 47 -11.96 1.30 5.71
N PRO A 48 -13.06 1.78 5.09
CA PRO A 48 -14.40 1.48 5.57
C PRO A 48 -14.63 -0.03 5.60
N VAL A 49 -15.22 -0.52 6.68
CA VAL A 49 -15.60 -1.92 6.77
C VAL A 49 -16.73 -2.22 5.79
N SER A 50 -16.92 -3.50 5.46
CA SER A 50 -17.94 -3.93 4.48
C SER A 50 -19.34 -3.37 4.78
N ALA A 51 -19.72 -3.28 6.05
CA ALA A 51 -21.00 -2.69 6.48
C ALA A 51 -21.10 -1.18 6.17
N GLU A 52 -20.00 -0.43 6.24
CA GLU A 52 -19.97 0.99 5.91
C GLU A 52 -20.01 1.20 4.40
N LEU A 53 -19.28 0.37 3.64
CA LEU A 53 -19.37 0.33 2.17
C LEU A 53 -20.80 0.04 1.70
N GLN A 54 -21.48 -0.92 2.33
CA GLN A 54 -22.86 -1.26 1.98
C GLN A 54 -23.82 -0.09 2.23
N LYS A 55 -23.70 0.60 3.37
CA LYS A 55 -24.46 1.82 3.62
C LYS A 55 -24.18 2.91 2.59
N LEU A 56 -22.94 3.08 2.15
CA LEU A 56 -22.60 4.06 1.12
C LEU A 56 -23.25 3.71 -0.23
N MET A 57 -23.25 2.44 -0.63
CA MET A 57 -23.93 1.99 -1.86
C MET A 57 -25.45 2.21 -1.81
N GLU A 58 -26.07 2.05 -0.63
CA GLU A 58 -27.51 2.34 -0.44
C GLU A 58 -27.81 3.84 -0.48
N LEU A 59 -26.92 4.68 0.08
CA LEU A 59 -27.08 6.13 0.13
C LEU A 59 -26.82 6.82 -1.21
N PHE A 60 -25.96 6.26 -2.03
CA PHE A 60 -25.59 6.78 -3.34
C PHE A 60 -25.83 5.68 -4.41
N PRO A 61 -27.09 5.44 -4.80
CA PRO A 61 -27.39 4.53 -5.88
C PRO A 61 -26.98 5.19 -7.20
N ASP A 62 -25.79 4.83 -7.68
CA ASP A 62 -25.29 5.21 -8.98
C ASP A 62 -26.06 4.41 -10.06
N GLY A 63 -27.21 4.94 -10.45
CA GLY A 63 -28.07 4.39 -11.51
C GLY A 63 -27.51 4.54 -12.91
#